data_AF-A0A9X1G0Y5-F1
#
_entry.id   AF-A0A9X1G0Y5-F1
#
_cell.length_a   1.000
_cell.length_b   1.000
_cell.length_c   1.000
_cell.angle_alpha   90.00
_cell.angle_beta   90.00
_cell.angle_gamma   90.00
#
_symmetry.space_group_name_H-M   'P 1'
#
loop_
_entity.id
_entity.type
_entity.pdbx_description
1 polymer ?
#
loop_
_entity_poly.entity_id
_entity_poly.type
_entity_poly.pdbx_seq_one_letter_code
_entity_poly.pdbx_strand_id
1 'polypeptide(L)'
;MRNEYYQRRYSIPGNLQPGMVDIRHLRLLMVLCSISNPRMVLALEEVLVNGLSRREACERNGVSQSHLSVKYRRLQDVNQIVLRIYPYVQDELECSSG
;
A
#
# COMPACT_ATOMS: atom_id res chain seq x y z
N MET A 1 27.14 23.30 -9.62
CA MET A 1 26.83 21.90 -9.23
C MET A 1 25.81 21.91 -8.10
N ARG A 2 24.51 21.88 -8.44
CA ARG A 2 23.42 21.73 -7.46
C ARG A 2 23.36 20.25 -7.11
N ASN A 3 23.99 19.92 -5.98
CA ASN A 3 24.36 18.57 -5.59
C ASN A 3 23.12 17.75 -5.22
N GLU A 4 23.02 16.57 -5.82
CA GLU A 4 21.93 15.57 -5.82
C GLU A 4 21.52 15.06 -4.42
N TYR A 5 22.16 15.57 -3.37
CA TYR A 5 21.93 15.29 -1.96
C TYR A 5 20.56 15.78 -1.45
N TYR A 6 20.00 16.85 -2.01
CA TYR A 6 18.66 17.33 -1.61
C TYR A 6 17.51 16.57 -2.28
N GLN A 7 17.75 15.88 -3.40
CA GLN A 7 16.70 15.16 -4.14
C GLN A 7 16.35 13.81 -3.52
N ARG A 8 17.25 13.20 -2.75
CA ARG A 8 16.99 11.93 -2.04
C ARG A 8 16.01 12.06 -0.86
N ARG A 9 15.56 13.27 -0.50
CA ARG A 9 14.74 13.47 0.70
C ARG A 9 13.22 13.38 0.51
N TYR A 10 12.67 13.09 -0.68
CA TYR A 10 11.19 13.03 -0.84
C TYR A 10 10.61 11.99 -1.80
N SER A 11 11.32 10.92 -2.15
CA SER A 11 10.66 9.72 -2.68
C SER A 11 10.72 8.66 -1.61
N ILE A 12 9.66 8.52 -0.81
CA ILE A 12 9.55 7.35 0.05
C ILE A 12 9.25 6.17 -0.89
N PRO A 13 10.17 5.20 -1.05
CA PRO A 13 9.90 4.02 -1.86
C PRO A 13 8.72 3.26 -1.25
N GLY A 14 7.95 2.57 -2.09
CA GLY A 14 6.76 1.84 -1.63
C GLY A 14 5.45 2.60 -1.73
N ASN A 15 5.32 3.58 -2.62
CA ASN A 15 4.00 4.04 -2.99
C ASN A 15 3.28 2.98 -3.82
N LEU A 16 2.21 2.41 -3.27
CA LEU A 16 1.30 1.52 -3.99
C LEU A 16 0.71 2.29 -5.18
N GLN A 17 1.00 1.80 -6.38
CA GLN A 17 0.47 2.36 -7.62
C GLN A 17 -0.85 1.67 -7.98
N PRO A 18 -1.92 2.42 -8.30
CA PRO A 18 -3.16 1.85 -8.80
C PRO A 18 -2.92 0.89 -9.98
N GLY A 19 -3.56 -0.26 -9.97
CA GLY A 19 -3.46 -1.28 -11.03
C GLY A 19 -2.18 -2.12 -11.01
N MET A 20 -1.25 -1.87 -10.08
CA MET A 20 0.07 -2.52 -10.08
C MET A 20 0.33 -3.35 -8.81
N VAL A 21 -0.63 -3.43 -7.88
CA VAL A 21 -0.45 -4.17 -6.63
C VAL A 21 -0.93 -5.61 -6.80
N ASP A 22 -0.07 -6.58 -6.47
CA ASP A 22 -0.47 -7.99 -6.39
C ASP A 22 -1.55 -8.20 -5.31
N ILE A 23 -2.58 -8.99 -5.62
CA ILE A 23 -3.71 -9.22 -4.72
C ILE A 23 -3.30 -9.83 -3.36
N ARG A 24 -2.27 -10.68 -3.33
CA ARG A 24 -1.78 -11.30 -2.09
C ARG A 24 -1.10 -10.25 -1.22
N HIS A 25 -0.30 -9.37 -1.83
CA HIS A 25 0.31 -8.25 -1.14
C HIS A 25 -0.75 -7.31 -0.54
N LEU A 26 -1.77 -6.95 -1.31
CA LEU A 26 -2.87 -6.11 -0.82
C LEU A 26 -3.60 -6.76 0.37
N ARG A 27 -3.89 -8.07 0.30
CA ARG A 27 -4.55 -8.81 1.39
C ARG A 27 -3.74 -8.79 2.68
N LEU A 28 -2.42 -8.96 2.61
CA LEU A 28 -1.54 -8.86 3.79
C LEU A 28 -1.60 -7.45 4.41
N LEU A 29 -1.54 -6.40 3.58
CA LEU A 29 -1.66 -5.03 4.06
C LEU A 29 -3.03 -4.75 4.70
N MET A 30 -4.11 -5.32 4.16
CA MET A 30 -5.46 -5.20 4.74
C MET A 30 -5.54 -5.86 6.12
N VAL A 31 -4.90 -7.03 6.31
CA VAL A 31 -4.79 -7.70 7.61
C VAL A 31 -4.05 -6.79 8.61
N LEU A 32 -2.89 -6.24 8.23
CA LEU A 32 -2.11 -5.32 9.07
C LEU A 32 -2.89 -4.05 9.44
N CYS A 33 -3.76 -3.58 8.54
CA CYS A 33 -4.56 -2.37 8.75
C CYS A 33 -5.92 -2.61 9.40
N SER A 34 -6.26 -3.86 9.76
CA SER A 34 -7.58 -4.26 10.26
C SER A 34 -8.73 -3.82 9.33
N ILE A 35 -8.57 -3.98 8.02
CA ILE A 35 -9.60 -3.67 7.03
C ILE A 35 -10.34 -4.95 6.64
N SER A 36 -11.56 -5.11 7.16
CA SER A 36 -12.39 -6.31 6.95
C SER A 36 -13.78 -6.02 6.40
N ASN A 37 -14.18 -4.74 6.27
CA ASN A 37 -15.47 -4.41 5.67
C ASN A 37 -15.50 -4.83 4.19
N PRO A 38 -16.42 -5.70 3.75
CA PRO A 38 -16.38 -6.28 2.41
C PRO A 38 -16.42 -5.23 1.29
N ARG A 39 -17.23 -4.19 1.43
CA ARG A 39 -17.36 -3.11 0.43
C ARG A 39 -16.07 -2.30 0.32
N MET A 40 -15.41 -2.02 1.44
CA MET A 40 -14.13 -1.32 1.47
C MET A 40 -13.00 -2.18 0.89
N VAL A 41 -12.99 -3.48 1.18
CA VAL A 41 -12.02 -4.43 0.62
C VAL A 41 -12.12 -4.44 -0.90
N LEU A 42 -13.33 -4.64 -1.43
CA LEU A 42 -13.58 -4.63 -2.88
C LEU A 42 -13.19 -3.30 -3.53
N ALA A 43 -13.58 -2.17 -2.92
CA ALA A 43 -13.23 -0.85 -3.46
C ALA A 43 -11.71 -0.60 -3.51
N LEU A 44 -10.96 -1.05 -2.50
CA LEU A 44 -9.50 -0.94 -2.49
C LEU A 44 -8.84 -1.87 -3.50
N GLU A 45 -9.37 -3.09 -3.68
CA GLU A 45 -8.93 -4.03 -4.71
C GLU A 45 -9.14 -3.47 -6.11
N GLU A 46 -10.33 -2.92 -6.39
CA GLU A 46 -10.62 -2.28 -7.68
C GLU A 46 -9.63 -1.15 -8.01
N VAL A 47 -9.22 -0.36 -7.03
CA VAL A 47 -8.24 0.72 -7.25
C VAL A 47 -6.82 0.16 -7.38
N LEU A 48 -6.35 -0.63 -6.42
CA LEU A 48 -4.94 -0.98 -6.29
C LEU A 48 -4.52 -2.17 -7.17
N VAL A 49 -5.44 -3.09 -7.46
CA VAL A 49 -5.18 -4.27 -8.29
C VAL A 49 -5.72 -4.06 -9.70
N ASN A 50 -6.95 -3.57 -9.85
CA ASN A 50 -7.60 -3.45 -11.16
C ASN A 50 -7.41 -2.07 -11.83
N GLY A 51 -6.86 -1.09 -11.12
CA GLY A 51 -6.51 0.22 -11.68
C GLY A 51 -7.68 1.18 -11.90
N LEU A 52 -8.85 0.91 -11.30
CA LEU A 52 -9.99 1.83 -11.37
C LEU A 52 -9.67 3.15 -10.68
N SER A 53 -10.32 4.22 -11.14
CA SER A 53 -10.28 5.46 -10.38
C SER A 53 -10.96 5.27 -9.02
N ARG A 54 -10.51 6.03 -8.01
CA ARG A 54 -11.12 6.01 -6.68
C ARG A 54 -12.61 6.33 -6.72
N ARG A 55 -13.02 7.21 -7.64
CA ARG A 55 -14.42 7.60 -7.84
C ARG A 55 -15.26 6.40 -8.29
N GLU A 56 -14.84 5.73 -9.36
CA GLU A 56 -15.58 4.57 -9.91
C GLU A 56 -15.67 3.43 -8.89
N ALA A 57 -14.56 3.11 -8.21
CA ALA A 57 -14.56 2.07 -7.18
C ALA A 57 -15.48 2.42 -6.00
N CYS A 58 -15.53 3.68 -5.60
CA CYS A 58 -16.44 4.15 -4.55
C CYS A 58 -17.92 4.04 -4.96
N GLU A 59 -18.25 4.48 -6.17
CA GLU A 59 -19.60 4.42 -6.73
C GLU A 59 -20.10 2.96 -6.82
N ARG A 60 -19.26 2.04 -7.32
CA ARG A 60 -19.60 0.60 -7.46
C ARG A 60 -19.86 -0.10 -6.14
N ASN A 61 -19.10 0.22 -5.11
CA ASN A 61 -19.17 -0.48 -3.82
C ASN A 61 -20.00 0.27 -2.76
N GLY A 62 -20.57 1.42 -3.10
CA GLY A 62 -21.35 2.23 -2.15
C GLY A 62 -20.52 2.70 -0.95
N VAL A 63 -19.26 3.06 -1.17
CA VAL A 63 -18.37 3.61 -0.13
C VAL A 63 -18.09 5.08 -0.44
N SER A 64 -17.91 5.90 0.61
CA SER A 64 -17.54 7.30 0.39
C SER A 64 -16.07 7.44 -0.01
N GLN A 65 -15.78 8.39 -0.91
CA GLN A 65 -14.40 8.67 -1.33
C GLN A 65 -13.51 9.14 -0.17
N SER A 66 -14.07 9.84 0.82
CA SER A 66 -13.33 10.24 2.02
C SER A 66 -12.93 9.04 2.87
N HIS A 67 -13.83 8.07 3.07
CA HIS A 67 -13.53 6.87 3.82
C HIS A 67 -12.49 5.99 3.10
N LEU A 68 -12.63 5.83 1.77
CA LEU A 68 -11.63 5.15 0.95
C LEU A 68 -10.26 5.84 1.05
N SER A 69 -10.22 7.17 0.96
CA SER A 69 -8.97 7.94 1.01
C SER A 69 -8.21 7.78 2.32
N VAL A 70 -8.92 7.70 3.45
CA VAL A 70 -8.32 7.43 4.77
C VAL A 70 -7.67 6.04 4.78
N LYS A 71 -8.38 5.01 4.31
CA LYS A 71 -7.86 3.64 4.27
C LYS A 71 -6.72 3.49 3.27
N TYR A 72 -6.83 4.12 2.10
CA TYR A 72 -5.80 4.17 1.08
C TYR A 72 -4.50 4.76 1.63
N ARG A 73 -4.57 5.93 2.30
CA ARG A 73 -3.39 6.54 2.93
C ARG A 73 -2.78 5.60 3.97
N ARG A 74 -3.58 4.95 4.80
CA ARG A 74 -3.06 3.99 5.80
C ARG A 74 -2.34 2.81 5.16
N LEU A 75 -2.83 2.28 4.03
CA LEU A 75 -2.14 1.24 3.27
C LEU A 75 -0.79 1.72 2.72
N GLN A 76 -0.72 2.98 2.25
CA GLN A 76 0.55 3.58 1.82
C GLN A 76 1.55 3.66 2.98
N ASP A 77 1.12 4.21 4.12
CA ASP A 77 1.98 4.37 5.29
C ASP A 77 2.51 3.03 5.78
N VAL A 78 1.65 2.01 5.88
CA VAL A 78 2.05 0.66 6.29
C VAL A 78 2.98 0.01 5.28
N ASN A 79 2.71 0.10 3.97
CA ASN A 79 3.61 -0.49 2.96
C ASN A 79 5.02 0.14 3.02
N GLN A 80 5.10 1.46 3.18
CA GLN A 80 6.37 2.15 3.35
C GLN A 80 7.11 1.75 4.64
N ILE A 81 6.38 1.41 5.71
CA ILE A 81 6.98 0.87 6.94
C ILE A 81 7.49 -0.55 6.70
N VAL A 82 6.69 -1.42 6.07
CA VAL A 82 7.08 -2.81 5.75
C VAL A 82 8.36 -2.85 4.93
N LEU A 83 8.50 -2.00 3.90
CA LEU A 83 9.73 -1.94 3.11
C LEU A 83 10.95 -1.43 3.89
N ARG A 84 10.76 -0.61 4.93
CA ARG A 84 11.85 -0.19 5.82
C ARG A 84 12.24 -1.27 6.81
N ILE A 85 11.30 -2.13 7.20
CA ILE A 85 11.53 -3.29 8.07
C ILE A 85 12.22 -4.41 7.29
N TYR A 86 11.92 -4.56 6.00
CA TYR A 86 12.36 -5.67 5.16
C TYR A 86 13.87 -6.02 5.25
N PRO A 87 14.82 -5.07 5.23
CA PRO A 87 16.24 -5.41 5.35
C PRO A 87 16.58 -6.17 6.63
N TYR A 88 16.01 -5.76 7.77
CA TYR A 88 16.25 -6.41 9.07
C TYR A 88 15.68 -7.83 9.11
N VAL A 89 14.51 -8.05 8.50
CA VAL A 89 13.91 -9.38 8.41
C VAL A 89 14.71 -10.28 7.46
N GLN A 90 15.25 -9.72 6.38
CA GLN A 90 16.10 -10.48 5.46
C GLN A 90 17.39 -10.96 6.16
N ASP A 91 18.04 -10.07 6.92
CA ASP A 91 19.25 -10.41 7.70
C ASP A 91 19.00 -11.54 8.71
N GLU A 92 17.82 -11.56 9.36
CA GLU A 92 17.41 -12.63 10.28
C GLU A 92 17.24 -13.98 9.58
N LEU A 93 16.67 -13.99 8.37
CA LEU A 93 16.49 -15.22 7.58
C LEU A 93 17.83 -15.79 7.10
N GLU A 94 18.76 -14.91 6.70
CA GLU A 94 20.10 -15.30 6.28
C GLU A 94 20.92 -15.84 7.47
N CYS A 95 20.84 -15.22 8.65
CA CYS A 95 21.47 -15.72 9.88
C CYS A 95 20.91 -17.07 10.37
N SER A 96 19.62 -17.33 10.12
CA SER A 96 18.96 -18.57 10.54
C SER A 96 19.27 -19.77 9.62
N SER A 97 19.93 -19.51 8.48
CA SER A 97 20.28 -20.51 7.47
C SER A 97 21.74 -20.98 7.55
N GLY A 98 22.51 -20.46 8.51
CA GLY A 98 23.94 -20.74 8.73
C GLY A 98 24.23 -21.59 9.96
#